data_AF-A0A238WU89-F1
#
_entry.id   AF-A0A238WU89-F1
#
_cell.length_a   1.000
_cell.length_b   1.000
_cell.length_c   1.000
_cell.angle_alpha   90.00
_cell.angle_beta   90.00
_cell.angle_gamma   90.00
#
_symmetry.space_group_name_H-M   'P 1'
#
loop_
_entity.id
_entity.type
_entity.pdbx_description
1 polymer ?
#
loop_
_entity_poly.entity_id
_entity_poly.type
_entity_poly.pdbx_seq_one_letter_code
_entity_poly.pdbx_strand_id
1 'polypeptide(L)'
;MPSSFHFESTCFSNAACTVVCSSAGYVRLNWTAAVASTFALQQVYEQTTLAMQRLGLNKILSNHAHRRPISAEMQQWLAEVWVPKAIHDANYGYCAIVESEEALTRLAVRAVGTVVGKQISFRYFNTVAEAEEWLTAQ
;
A
#
# COMPACT_ATOMS: atom_id res chain seq x y z
N MET A 1 7.50 3.49 28.78
CA MET A 1 7.82 2.66 27.60
C MET A 1 8.77 3.49 26.73
N PRO A 2 9.92 2.97 26.27
CA PRO A 2 10.76 3.79 25.40
C PRO A 2 10.02 3.96 24.09
N SER A 3 9.76 5.21 23.71
CA SER A 3 9.29 5.55 22.38
C SER A 3 10.35 5.09 21.38
N SER A 4 10.11 3.96 20.72
CA SER A 4 10.92 3.52 19.59
C SER A 4 10.82 4.62 18.53
N PHE A 5 11.91 5.37 18.35
CA PHE A 5 11.97 6.37 17.28
C PHE A 5 12.05 5.63 15.95
N HIS A 6 10.94 5.57 15.24
CA HIS A 6 10.90 5.10 13.87
C HIS A 6 11.32 6.25 12.96
N PHE A 7 12.31 6.00 12.12
CA PHE A 7 12.75 6.95 11.10
C PHE A 7 12.08 6.59 9.79
N GLU A 8 11.68 7.63 9.08
CA GLU A 8 10.98 7.53 7.83
C GLU A 8 11.74 8.31 6.76
N SER A 9 11.87 7.72 5.59
CA SER A 9 12.51 8.36 4.45
C SER A 9 11.60 8.25 3.23
N THR A 10 11.45 9.35 2.51
CA THR A 10 10.71 9.33 1.25
C THR A 10 11.54 8.59 0.21
N CYS A 11 11.01 7.46 -0.26
CA CYS A 11 11.63 6.62 -1.27
C CYS A 11 11.21 7.02 -2.69
N PHE A 12 9.99 7.52 -2.84
CA PHE A 12 9.46 8.05 -4.10
C PHE A 12 8.27 8.98 -3.82
N SER A 13 8.02 9.94 -4.70
CA SER A 13 6.82 10.77 -4.65
C SER A 13 6.41 11.22 -6.04
N ASN A 14 5.11 11.20 -6.31
CA ASN A 14 4.51 11.84 -7.47
C ASN A 14 3.16 12.47 -7.08
N ALA A 15 2.41 12.99 -8.06
CA ALA A 15 1.13 13.65 -7.81
C ALA A 15 0.10 12.75 -7.09
N ALA A 16 0.18 11.42 -7.25
CA ALA A 16 -0.80 10.47 -6.73
C ALA A 16 -0.48 10.01 -5.29
N CYS A 17 0.80 9.86 -4.96
CA CYS A 17 1.22 9.22 -3.72
C CYS A 17 2.65 9.60 -3.34
N THR A 18 2.89 9.63 -2.03
CA THR A 18 4.24 9.59 -1.47
C THR A 18 4.51 8.22 -0.86
N VAL A 19 5.59 7.58 -1.32
CA VAL A 19 6.09 6.29 -0.84
C VAL A 19 7.17 6.53 0.20
N VAL A 20 6.92 6.07 1.41
CA VAL A 20 7.81 6.25 2.57
C VAL A 20 8.32 4.89 3.01
N CYS A 21 9.62 4.74 3.16
CA CYS A 21 10.21 3.56 3.78
C CYS A 21 10.35 3.81 5.28
N SER A 22 9.72 2.96 6.09
CA SER A 22 9.74 3.08 7.55
C SER A 22 10.76 2.11 8.14
N SER A 23 11.55 2.58 9.11
CA SER A 23 12.46 1.72 9.88
C SER A 23 11.70 0.68 10.73
N ALA A 24 10.37 0.78 10.83
CA ALA A 24 9.50 -0.24 11.41
C ALA A 24 9.31 -1.49 10.53
N GLY A 25 9.94 -1.57 9.36
CA GLY A 25 9.95 -2.77 8.52
C GLY A 25 8.81 -2.86 7.50
N TYR A 26 8.25 -1.72 7.09
CA TYR A 26 7.22 -1.66 6.04
C TYR A 26 7.41 -0.44 5.13
N VAL A 27 6.79 -0.49 3.95
CA VAL A 27 6.63 0.67 3.07
C VAL A 27 5.25 1.28 3.27
N ARG A 28 5.16 2.60 3.44
CA ARG A 28 3.91 3.33 3.56
C ARG A 28 3.58 4.09 2.30
N LEU A 29 2.34 3.90 1.82
CA LEU A 29 1.78 4.64 0.69
C LEU A 29 0.81 5.69 1.23
N ASN A 30 1.18 6.95 1.11
CA ASN A 30 0.33 8.08 1.47
C ASN A 30 -0.32 8.66 0.20
N TRP A 31 -1.56 8.24 -0.06
CA TRP A 31 -2.31 8.65 -1.24
C TRP A 31 -2.84 10.09 -1.10
N THR A 32 -2.82 10.83 -2.21
CA THR A 32 -3.39 12.18 -2.29
C THR A 32 -4.81 12.14 -2.87
N ALA A 33 -5.53 13.27 -2.80
CA ALA A 33 -6.83 13.45 -3.45
C ALA A 33 -6.75 13.83 -4.94
N ALA A 34 -5.54 13.86 -5.51
CA ALA A 34 -5.33 14.26 -6.89
C ALA A 34 -5.88 13.21 -7.87
N VAL A 35 -6.41 13.67 -9.01
CA VAL A 35 -6.71 12.79 -10.13
C VAL A 35 -5.39 12.36 -10.74
N ALA A 36 -5.08 11.08 -10.62
CA ALA A 36 -3.87 10.49 -11.15
C ALA A 36 -4.16 9.68 -12.42
N SER A 37 -3.27 9.75 -13.40
CA SER A 37 -3.33 8.86 -14.56
C SER A 37 -2.99 7.43 -14.16
N THR A 38 -3.43 6.45 -14.96
CA THR A 38 -3.04 5.03 -14.79
C THR A 38 -1.53 4.89 -14.70
N PHE A 39 -0.77 5.60 -15.55
CA PHE A 39 0.68 5.60 -15.52
C PHE A 39 1.26 6.09 -14.19
N ALA A 40 0.74 7.21 -13.65
CA ALA A 40 1.20 7.72 -12.36
C ALA A 40 0.90 6.75 -11.20
N LEU A 41 -0.23 6.03 -11.26
CA LEU A 41 -0.57 5.01 -10.29
C LEU A 41 0.35 3.78 -10.42
N GLN A 42 0.58 3.27 -11.63
CA GLN A 42 1.48 2.14 -11.88
C GLN A 42 2.90 2.44 -11.39
N GLN A 43 3.41 3.64 -11.65
CA GLN A 43 4.72 4.07 -11.14
C GLN A 43 4.81 3.97 -9.61
N VAL A 44 3.78 4.36 -8.86
CA VAL A 44 3.79 4.25 -7.39
C VAL A 44 4.00 2.80 -6.97
N TYR A 45 3.25 1.88 -7.58
CA TYR A 45 3.31 0.46 -7.27
C TYR A 45 4.65 -0.18 -7.69
N GLU A 46 5.19 0.16 -8.86
CA GLU A 46 6.51 -0.30 -9.31
C GLU A 46 7.64 0.20 -8.41
N GLN A 47 7.61 1.49 -8.03
CA GLN A 47 8.60 2.07 -7.12
C GLN A 47 8.48 1.49 -5.71
N THR A 48 7.28 1.12 -5.28
CA THR A 48 7.05 0.40 -4.03
C THR A 48 7.71 -0.97 -4.04
N THR A 49 7.50 -1.77 -5.09
CA THR A 49 8.17 -3.07 -5.24
C THR A 49 9.68 -2.92 -5.25
N LEU A 50 10.22 -1.94 -5.99
CA LEU A 50 11.66 -1.69 -6.04
C LEU A 50 12.23 -1.31 -4.67
N ALA A 51 11.52 -0.47 -3.90
CA ALA A 51 11.93 -0.09 -2.55
C ALA A 51 11.91 -1.31 -1.61
N MET A 52 10.86 -2.13 -1.69
CA MET A 52 10.74 -3.37 -0.93
C MET A 52 11.90 -4.33 -1.23
N GLN A 53 12.22 -4.55 -2.49
CA GLN A 53 13.35 -5.38 -2.91
C GLN A 53 14.68 -4.89 -2.35
N ARG A 54 14.97 -3.60 -2.53
CA ARG A 54 16.25 -3.00 -2.13
C ARG A 54 16.48 -3.05 -0.62
N LEU A 55 15.40 -2.96 0.16
CA LEU A 55 15.45 -2.86 1.61
C LEU A 55 15.06 -4.17 2.32
N GLY A 56 14.73 -5.23 1.56
CA GLY A 56 14.27 -6.50 2.13
C GLY A 56 12.94 -6.41 2.89
N LEU A 57 12.07 -5.46 2.51
CA LEU A 57 10.77 -5.25 3.16
C LEU A 57 9.70 -6.07 2.45
N ASN A 58 8.77 -6.66 3.21
CA ASN A 58 7.67 -7.47 2.67
C ASN A 58 6.27 -7.00 3.11
N LYS A 59 6.20 -5.82 3.74
CA LYS A 59 4.99 -5.26 4.35
C LYS A 59 4.64 -3.91 3.73
N ILE A 60 3.35 -3.68 3.50
CA ILE A 60 2.83 -2.39 3.02
C ILE A 60 1.75 -1.88 3.98
N LEU A 61 1.86 -0.61 4.37
CA LEU A 61 0.76 0.18 4.90
C LEU A 61 0.26 1.12 3.80
N SER A 62 -1.00 0.99 3.38
CA SER A 62 -1.59 1.86 2.38
C SER A 62 -2.65 2.75 3.01
N ASN A 63 -2.40 4.06 3.08
CA ASN A 63 -3.31 5.03 3.68
C ASN A 63 -4.24 5.65 2.61
N HIS A 64 -5.48 5.16 2.53
CA HIS A 64 -6.44 5.58 1.51
C HIS A 64 -7.35 6.73 1.95
N ALA A 65 -7.11 7.37 3.10
CA ALA A 65 -8.00 8.41 3.64
C ALA A 65 -8.41 9.47 2.60
N HIS A 66 -7.47 9.88 1.74
CA HIS A 66 -7.71 10.89 0.69
C HIS A 66 -7.74 10.33 -0.72
N ARG A 67 -7.55 9.02 -0.90
CA ARG A 67 -7.41 8.41 -2.23
C ARG A 67 -8.72 8.53 -3.01
N ARG A 68 -8.64 8.89 -4.29
CA ARG A 68 -9.77 8.79 -5.22
C ARG A 68 -9.99 7.33 -5.68
N PRO A 69 -11.22 6.95 -6.06
CA PRO A 69 -11.47 5.63 -6.64
C PRO A 69 -10.58 5.38 -7.86
N ILE A 70 -10.04 4.17 -7.97
CA ILE A 70 -9.30 3.75 -9.15
C ILE A 70 -10.22 3.08 -10.18
N SER A 71 -9.84 3.19 -11.46
CA SER A 71 -10.55 2.54 -12.56
C SER A 71 -10.55 1.01 -12.43
N ALA A 72 -11.51 0.34 -13.07
CA ALA A 72 -11.57 -1.12 -13.12
C ALA A 72 -10.32 -1.72 -13.77
N GLU A 73 -9.79 -1.08 -14.83
CA GLU A 73 -8.52 -1.47 -15.47
C GLU A 73 -7.36 -1.49 -14.47
N MET A 74 -7.26 -0.47 -13.62
CA MET A 74 -6.23 -0.42 -12.59
C MET A 74 -6.43 -1.49 -11.51
N GLN A 75 -7.68 -1.79 -11.14
CA GLN A 75 -7.99 -2.87 -10.19
C GLN A 75 -7.56 -4.23 -10.75
N GLN A 76 -7.84 -4.48 -12.02
CA GLN A 76 -7.44 -5.71 -12.72
C GLN A 76 -5.91 -5.82 -12.81
N TRP A 77 -5.22 -4.76 -13.23
CA TRP A 77 -3.77 -4.73 -13.28
C TRP A 77 -3.13 -5.01 -11.91
N LEU A 78 -3.70 -4.46 -10.82
CA LEU A 78 -3.21 -4.76 -9.47
C LEU A 78 -3.34 -6.25 -9.12
N ALA A 79 -4.50 -6.83 -9.40
CA ALA A 79 -4.79 -8.21 -9.01
C ALA A 79 -4.06 -9.24 -9.87
N GLU A 80 -3.95 -9.00 -11.18
CA GLU A 80 -3.43 -9.98 -12.15
C GLU A 80 -1.94 -9.80 -12.45
N VAL A 81 -1.43 -8.57 -12.31
CA VAL A 81 -0.05 -8.25 -12.71
C VAL A 81 0.79 -7.86 -11.51
N TRP A 82 0.43 -6.78 -10.81
CA TRP A 82 1.34 -6.19 -9.83
C TRP A 82 1.46 -7.02 -8.56
N VAL A 83 0.36 -7.50 -7.97
CA VAL A 83 0.45 -8.30 -6.73
C VAL A 83 1.23 -9.60 -6.94
N PRO A 84 0.94 -10.44 -7.95
CA PRO A 84 1.74 -11.63 -8.22
C PRO A 84 3.22 -11.32 -8.42
N LYS A 85 3.53 -10.25 -9.16
CA LYS A 85 4.90 -9.79 -9.36
C LYS A 85 5.55 -9.38 -8.04
N ALA A 86 4.90 -8.56 -7.22
CA ALA A 86 5.44 -8.09 -5.94
C ALA A 86 5.68 -9.23 -4.93
N ILE A 87 4.84 -10.27 -4.95
CA ILE A 87 5.05 -11.49 -4.15
C ILE A 87 6.35 -12.18 -4.61
N HIS A 88 6.48 -12.43 -5.90
CA HIS A 88 7.66 -13.11 -6.45
C HIS A 88 8.94 -12.29 -6.25
N ASP A 89 8.88 -11.00 -6.55
CA ASP A 89 10.02 -10.12 -6.67
C ASP A 89 10.51 -9.59 -5.31
N ALA A 90 9.60 -9.36 -4.35
CA ALA A 90 9.89 -8.72 -3.07
C ALA A 90 9.37 -9.49 -1.85
N ASN A 91 8.93 -10.75 -2.03
CA ASN A 91 8.33 -11.57 -0.98
C ASN A 91 7.13 -10.87 -0.29
N TYR A 92 6.38 -10.03 -1.01
CA TYR A 92 5.26 -9.26 -0.46
C TYR A 92 4.24 -10.18 0.21
N GLY A 93 3.99 -9.97 1.51
CA GLY A 93 3.18 -10.90 2.32
C GLY A 93 2.10 -10.26 3.18
N TYR A 94 2.23 -8.98 3.52
CA TYR A 94 1.32 -8.30 4.44
C TYR A 94 0.89 -6.92 3.94
N CYS A 95 -0.42 -6.67 3.93
CA CYS A 95 -1.01 -5.40 3.55
C CYS A 95 -1.98 -4.90 4.62
N ALA A 96 -1.67 -3.74 5.20
CA ALA A 96 -2.62 -3.00 6.01
C ALA A 96 -3.19 -1.84 5.19
N ILE A 97 -4.52 -1.72 5.16
CA ILE A 97 -5.19 -0.61 4.50
C ILE A 97 -5.93 0.23 5.52
N VAL A 98 -5.59 1.52 5.58
CA VAL A 98 -6.44 2.51 6.26
C VAL A 98 -7.51 2.93 5.26
N GLU A 99 -8.77 2.60 5.55
CA GLU A 99 -9.88 2.81 4.63
C GLU A 99 -10.19 4.30 4.43
N SER A 100 -10.73 4.63 3.25
CA SER A 100 -11.33 5.93 3.01
C SER A 100 -12.71 6.01 3.68
N GLU A 101 -13.11 7.21 4.11
CA GLU A 101 -14.50 7.48 4.50
C GLU A 101 -15.47 7.46 3.30
N GLU A 102 -14.95 7.59 2.07
CA GLU A 102 -15.75 7.50 0.84
C GLU A 102 -16.13 6.04 0.51
N ALA A 103 -17.43 5.77 0.43
CA ALA A 103 -17.95 4.42 0.21
C ALA A 103 -17.49 3.78 -1.12
N LEU A 104 -17.43 4.57 -2.21
CA LEU A 104 -16.98 4.08 -3.52
C LEU A 104 -15.50 3.70 -3.50
N THR A 105 -14.67 4.49 -2.82
CA THR A 105 -13.25 4.17 -2.64
C THR A 105 -13.08 2.88 -1.84
N ARG A 106 -13.82 2.69 -0.73
CA ARG A 106 -13.78 1.42 0.03
C ARG A 106 -14.18 0.22 -0.83
N LEU A 107 -15.25 0.35 -1.61
CA LEU A 107 -15.74 -0.74 -2.46
C LEU A 107 -14.67 -1.16 -3.50
N ALA A 108 -14.07 -0.19 -4.19
CA ALA A 108 -13.03 -0.45 -5.19
C ALA A 108 -11.81 -1.16 -4.58
N VAL A 109 -11.38 -0.75 -3.38
CA VAL A 109 -10.24 -1.35 -2.69
C VAL A 109 -10.56 -2.78 -2.24
N ARG A 110 -11.76 -3.01 -1.71
CA ARG A 110 -12.23 -4.33 -1.29
C ARG A 110 -12.37 -5.31 -2.45
N ALA A 111 -12.73 -4.83 -3.64
CA ALA A 111 -12.77 -5.64 -4.85
C ALA A 111 -11.38 -6.23 -5.16
N VAL A 112 -10.32 -5.42 -5.13
CA VAL A 112 -8.94 -5.89 -5.29
C VAL A 112 -8.57 -6.87 -4.17
N GLY A 113 -8.82 -6.50 -2.91
CA GLY A 113 -8.51 -7.31 -1.74
C GLY A 113 -9.16 -8.69 -1.76
N THR A 114 -10.37 -8.82 -2.34
CA THR A 114 -11.09 -10.09 -2.47
C THR A 114 -10.38 -11.05 -3.43
N VAL A 115 -9.78 -10.53 -4.51
CA VAL A 115 -9.04 -11.34 -5.48
C VAL A 115 -7.70 -11.79 -4.91
N VAL A 116 -6.98 -10.90 -4.24
CA VAL A 116 -5.60 -11.16 -3.79
C VAL A 116 -5.49 -11.71 -2.38
N GLY A 117 -6.56 -11.69 -1.58
CA GLY A 117 -6.55 -12.06 -0.17
C GLY A 117 -6.20 -13.53 0.13
N LYS A 118 -6.10 -14.38 -0.90
CA LYS A 118 -5.57 -15.75 -0.78
C LYS A 118 -4.04 -15.82 -0.90
N GLN A 119 -3.41 -14.77 -1.40
CA GLN A 119 -1.98 -14.73 -1.71
C GLN A 119 -1.18 -13.95 -0.65
N ILE A 120 -1.80 -12.96 -0.01
CA ILE A 120 -1.19 -12.12 1.03
C ILE A 120 -2.14 -11.93 2.21
N SER A 121 -1.58 -11.73 3.40
CA SER A 121 -2.34 -11.36 4.59
C SER A 121 -2.79 -9.91 4.48
N PHE A 122 -4.10 -9.72 4.41
CA PHE A 122 -4.70 -8.42 4.12
C PHE A 122 -5.67 -8.01 5.24
N ARG A 123 -5.54 -6.79 5.76
CA ARG A 123 -6.44 -6.28 6.79
C ARG A 123 -6.76 -4.80 6.61
N TYR A 124 -7.99 -4.44 6.94
CA TYR A 124 -8.53 -3.08 6.88
C TYR A 124 -8.58 -2.48 8.28
N PHE A 125 -8.31 -1.18 8.37
CA PHE A 125 -8.24 -0.40 9.60
C PHE A 125 -8.88 0.97 9.39
N ASN A 126 -9.26 1.60 10.50
CA ASN A 126 -9.81 2.95 10.47
C ASN A 126 -8.71 4.00 10.68
N THR A 127 -7.61 3.62 11.33
CA THR A 127 -6.50 4.53 11.65
C THR A 127 -5.15 3.97 11.22
N VAL A 128 -4.20 4.88 10.98
CA VAL A 128 -2.80 4.52 10.71
C VAL A 128 -2.18 3.79 11.90
N ALA A 129 -2.48 4.24 13.13
CA ALA A 129 -1.93 3.63 14.34
C ALA A 129 -2.31 2.14 14.47
N GLU A 130 -3.60 1.80 14.31
CA GLU A 130 -4.06 0.39 14.34
C GLU A 130 -3.41 -0.46 13.24
N ALA A 131 -3.22 0.12 12.05
CA ALA A 131 -2.56 -0.53 10.93
C ALA A 131 -1.08 -0.80 11.21
N GLU A 132 -0.37 0.17 11.80
CA GLU A 132 1.03 0.04 12.20
C GLU A 132 1.22 -0.99 13.32
N GLU A 133 0.37 -0.96 14.34
CA GLU A 133 0.37 -1.95 15.43
C GLU A 133 0.22 -3.37 14.88
N TRP A 134 -0.72 -3.58 13.95
CA TRP A 134 -0.87 -4.89 13.33
C TRP A 134 0.35 -5.30 12.51
N LEU A 135 0.89 -4.41 11.67
CA LEU A 135 2.04 -4.72 10.80
C LEU A 135 3.31 -5.05 11.58
N THR A 136 3.57 -4.34 12.67
CA THR A 136 4.73 -4.57 13.52
C THR A 136 4.61 -5.88 14.31
N ALA A 137 3.38 -6.36 14.54
CA ALA A 137 3.12 -7.66 15.16
C ALA A 137 3.15 -8.86 14.19
N GLN A 138 3.31 -8.64 12.88
CA GLN A 138 3.41 -9.70 11.87
C GLN A 138 4.81 -10.29 11.75
#